data_AF-A0A2N4YP16-F1
#
_entry.id   AF-A0A2N4YP16-F1
#
_cell.length_a   1.000
_cell.length_b   1.000
_cell.length_c   1.000
_cell.angle_alpha   90.00
_cell.angle_beta   90.00
_cell.angle_gamma   90.00
#
_symmetry.space_group_name_H-M   'P 1'
#
loop_
_entity.id
_entity.type
_entity.pdbx_description
1 polymer ?
#
loop_
_entity_poly.entity_id
_entity_poly.type
_entity_poly.pdbx_seq_one_letter_code
_entity_poly.pdbx_strand_id
1 'polypeptide(L)'
;AQSDALTSALLALRWQLSQLRQQTGYAVPLALQGQVGSAMSRDLLWQAAMPGEAVKVWQPSCAPCSVPAWVSAGGAAALEQQVLMNSLMGWFEQHVHAVLTEENTDLPPLTPAAVLWGLGPSLPGSLASSAWTTWLSRHSGLSRVAGWQLDESDTEDASALPEFILPQLPAGRGLTPRGRAWR
;
A
#
# COMPACT_ATOMS: atom_id res chain seq x y z
N ALA A 1 -16.67 13.63 1.91
CA ALA A 1 -16.87 13.26 0.50
C ALA A 1 -15.87 12.18 0.04
N GLN A 2 -14.60 12.50 -0.23
CA GLN A 2 -13.64 11.47 -0.69
C GLN A 2 -13.30 10.42 0.39
N SER A 3 -13.14 10.83 1.66
CA SER A 3 -12.91 9.88 2.77
C SER A 3 -14.11 8.95 2.99
N ASP A 4 -15.34 9.48 2.95
CA ASP A 4 -16.55 8.67 3.15
C ASP A 4 -16.77 7.67 2.00
N ALA A 5 -16.43 8.08 0.77
CA ALA A 5 -16.46 7.21 -0.40
C ALA A 5 -15.44 6.06 -0.27
N LEU A 6 -14.23 6.35 0.22
CA LEU A 6 -13.22 5.33 0.51
C LEU A 6 -13.70 4.36 1.58
N THR A 7 -14.23 4.85 2.71
CA THR A 7 -14.77 4.00 3.77
C THR A 7 -15.88 3.10 3.24
N SER A 8 -16.80 3.64 2.44
CA SER A 8 -17.88 2.87 1.83
C SER A 8 -17.36 1.76 0.90
N ALA A 9 -16.35 2.08 0.08
CA ALA A 9 -15.72 1.10 -0.81
C ALA A 9 -14.98 -0.01 -0.03
N LEU A 10 -14.30 0.34 1.07
CA LEU A 10 -13.60 -0.63 1.93
C LEU A 10 -14.58 -1.56 2.65
N LEU A 11 -15.70 -1.04 3.14
CA LEU A 11 -16.76 -1.87 3.73
C LEU A 11 -17.39 -2.81 2.70
N ALA A 12 -17.64 -2.31 1.48
CA ALA A 12 -18.11 -3.14 0.38
C ALA A 12 -17.10 -4.26 0.04
N LEU A 13 -15.80 -3.95 -0.02
CA LEU A 13 -14.74 -4.93 -0.24
C LEU A 13 -14.70 -5.99 0.87
N ARG A 14 -14.81 -5.59 2.14
CA ARG A 14 -14.86 -6.50 3.30
C ARG A 14 -16.04 -7.45 3.20
N TRP A 15 -17.21 -6.96 2.79
CA TRP A 15 -18.38 -7.80 2.53
C TRP A 15 -18.16 -8.77 1.37
N GLN A 16 -17.65 -8.31 0.23
CA GLN A 16 -17.37 -9.15 -0.94
C GLN A 16 -16.39 -10.28 -0.62
N LEU A 17 -15.32 -10.00 0.11
CA LEU A 17 -14.35 -11.02 0.52
C LEU A 17 -14.94 -12.01 1.53
N SER A 18 -15.82 -11.54 2.42
CA SER A 18 -16.55 -12.43 3.34
C SER A 18 -17.45 -13.40 2.57
N GLN A 19 -18.19 -12.91 1.57
CA GLN A 19 -19.00 -13.75 0.69
C GLN A 19 -18.14 -14.75 -0.09
N LEU A 20 -17.03 -14.30 -0.66
CA LEU A 20 -16.12 -15.15 -1.42
C LEU A 20 -15.54 -16.29 -0.56
N ARG A 21 -15.15 -15.99 0.68
CA ARG A 21 -14.64 -17.00 1.64
C ARG A 21 -15.73 -18.01 2.02
N GLN A 22 -16.96 -17.55 2.24
CA GLN A 22 -18.09 -18.43 2.52
C GLN A 22 -18.41 -19.36 1.35
N GLN A 23 -18.42 -18.83 0.12
CA GLN A 23 -18.75 -19.60 -1.08
C GLN A 23 -17.66 -20.60 -1.47
N THR A 24 -16.39 -20.23 -1.29
CA THR A 24 -15.26 -21.04 -1.77
C THR A 24 -14.64 -21.92 -0.70
N GLY A 25 -14.84 -21.61 0.58
CA GLY A 25 -14.20 -22.27 1.71
C GLY A 25 -12.68 -21.98 1.84
N TYR A 26 -12.12 -21.11 0.98
CA TYR A 26 -10.70 -20.77 1.01
C TYR A 26 -10.46 -19.45 1.73
N ALA A 27 -9.36 -19.38 2.48
CA ALA A 27 -8.82 -18.13 3.00
C ALA A 27 -8.26 -17.32 1.82
N VAL A 28 -9.04 -16.37 1.31
CA VAL A 28 -8.59 -15.44 0.27
C VAL A 28 -7.71 -14.37 0.92
N PRO A 29 -6.40 -14.31 0.65
CA PRO A 29 -5.53 -13.31 1.24
C PRO A 29 -5.75 -11.95 0.57
N LEU A 30 -5.66 -10.88 1.36
CA LEU A 30 -5.73 -9.50 0.90
C LEU A 30 -4.34 -8.88 1.01
N ALA A 31 -3.82 -8.33 -0.09
CA ALA A 31 -2.64 -7.46 -0.06
C ALA A 31 -3.10 -6.03 -0.31
N LEU A 32 -2.60 -5.10 0.50
CA LEU A 32 -2.90 -3.69 0.41
C LEU A 32 -1.70 -2.93 -0.14
N GLN A 33 -1.96 -1.99 -1.05
CA GLN A 33 -0.93 -1.14 -1.65
C GLN A 33 -1.38 0.32 -1.60
N GLY A 34 -0.51 1.18 -1.05
CA GLY A 34 -0.61 2.62 -1.18
C GLY A 34 0.68 3.16 -1.82
N GLN A 35 0.59 4.14 -2.70
CA GLN A 35 1.76 4.76 -3.31
C GLN A 35 1.62 6.28 -3.36
N VAL A 36 2.75 6.96 -3.27
CA VAL A 36 2.85 8.41 -3.40
C VAL A 36 3.96 8.76 -4.39
N GLY A 37 3.63 9.64 -5.33
CA GLY A 37 4.59 10.29 -6.20
C GLY A 37 5.25 11.47 -5.48
N SER A 38 6.58 11.57 -5.53
CA SER A 38 7.34 12.68 -4.95
C SER A 38 8.67 12.87 -5.67
N ALA A 39 9.04 14.12 -5.96
CA ALA A 39 10.35 14.45 -6.55
C ALA A 39 11.52 14.23 -5.57
N MET A 40 11.21 13.95 -4.29
CA MET A 40 12.20 13.60 -3.27
C MET A 40 12.80 12.21 -3.48
N SER A 41 12.18 11.35 -4.30
CA SER A 41 12.72 10.03 -4.66
C SER A 41 12.97 9.93 -6.15
N ARG A 42 14.19 9.59 -6.53
CA ARG A 42 14.56 9.33 -7.95
C ARG A 42 14.19 7.91 -8.39
N ASP A 43 14.21 6.98 -7.44
CA ASP A 43 13.92 5.57 -7.66
C ASP A 43 12.69 5.15 -6.86
N LEU A 44 12.04 4.06 -7.27
CA LEU A 44 10.90 3.50 -6.55
C LEU A 44 11.37 2.80 -5.26
N LEU A 45 11.04 3.40 -4.13
CA LEU A 45 11.28 2.89 -2.79
C LEU A 45 10.02 2.21 -2.26
N TRP A 46 10.15 0.98 -1.77
CA TRP A 46 9.04 0.25 -1.16
C TRP A 46 9.30 -0.01 0.32
N GLN A 47 8.26 0.11 1.14
CA GLN A 47 8.22 -0.41 2.49
C GLN A 47 7.08 -1.41 2.62
N ALA A 48 7.38 -2.58 3.19
CA ALA A 48 6.43 -3.66 3.31
C ALA A 48 6.28 -4.11 4.76
N ALA A 49 5.04 -4.20 5.23
CA ALA A 49 4.67 -4.88 6.46
C ALA A 49 4.02 -6.23 6.12
N MET A 50 4.59 -7.29 6.69
CA MET A 50 4.02 -8.63 6.66
C MET A 50 3.64 -9.03 8.10
N PRO A 51 2.59 -9.85 8.29
CA PRO A 51 2.21 -10.33 9.61
C PRO A 51 3.37 -10.99 10.34
N GLY A 52 3.69 -10.50 11.54
CA GLY A 52 4.78 -11.04 12.37
C GLY A 52 6.19 -10.57 12.00
N GLU A 53 6.35 -9.74 10.98
CA GLU A 53 7.64 -9.17 10.59
C GLU A 53 7.71 -7.66 10.83
N ALA A 54 8.92 -7.17 11.14
CA ALA A 54 9.18 -5.74 11.13
C ALA A 54 9.15 -5.20 9.69
N VAL A 55 8.82 -3.91 9.54
CA VAL A 55 8.81 -3.24 8.23
C VAL A 55 10.18 -3.30 7.59
N LYS A 56 10.22 -3.78 6.35
CA LYS A 56 11.44 -3.86 5.53
C LYS A 56 11.38 -2.84 4.40
N VAL A 57 12.53 -2.21 4.15
CA VAL A 57 12.77 -1.30 3.04
C VAL A 57 13.33 -2.10 1.86
N TRP A 58 12.75 -1.88 0.69
CA TRP A 58 13.13 -2.49 -0.58
C TRP A 58 13.46 -1.40 -1.57
N GLN A 59 14.65 -1.51 -2.17
CA GLN A 59 15.16 -0.57 -3.17
C GLN A 59 15.59 -1.35 -4.41
N PRO A 60 15.57 -0.72 -5.60
CA PRO A 60 16.04 -1.37 -6.81
C PRO A 60 17.50 -1.81 -6.65
N SER A 61 17.80 -3.06 -7.05
CA SER A 61 19.15 -3.63 -7.05
C SER A 61 19.83 -3.75 -5.67
N CYS A 62 19.10 -3.57 -4.56
CA CYS A 62 19.62 -3.70 -3.20
C CYS A 62 18.94 -4.84 -2.44
N ALA A 63 19.67 -5.44 -1.49
CA ALA A 63 19.07 -6.37 -0.54
C ALA A 63 18.08 -5.64 0.40
N PRO A 64 16.97 -6.28 0.81
CA PRO A 64 16.05 -5.69 1.76
C PRO A 64 16.74 -5.41 3.09
N CYS A 65 16.46 -4.25 3.67
CA CYS A 65 17.03 -3.85 4.95
C CYS A 65 15.98 -3.25 5.88
N SER A 66 16.33 -3.12 7.16
CA SER A 66 15.45 -2.46 8.13
C SER A 66 15.41 -0.95 7.91
N VAL A 67 14.30 -0.29 8.26
CA VAL A 67 14.17 1.18 8.21
C VAL A 67 15.33 1.92 8.90
N PRO A 68 15.76 1.56 10.13
CA PRO A 68 16.86 2.27 10.79
C PRO A 68 18.21 2.15 10.06
N ALA A 69 18.50 0.96 9.51
CA ALA A 69 19.72 0.74 8.73
C ALA A 69 19.72 1.57 7.45
N TRP A 70 18.58 1.63 6.76
CA TRP A 70 18.41 2.45 5.56
C TRP A 70 18.57 3.95 5.85
N VAL A 71 17.89 4.48 6.87
CA VAL A 71 18.01 5.90 7.27
C VAL A 71 19.45 6.23 7.66
N SER A 72 20.12 5.32 8.36
CA SER A 72 21.52 5.52 8.78
C SER A 72 22.49 5.54 7.59
N ALA A 73 22.22 4.76 6.54
CA ALA A 73 23.02 4.73 5.31
C ALA A 73 22.75 5.92 4.37
N GLY A 74 21.48 6.35 4.26
CA GLY A 74 21.05 7.41 3.35
C GLY A 74 21.05 8.82 3.94
N GLY A 75 21.25 8.98 5.25
CA GLY A 75 21.39 10.28 5.91
C GLY A 75 20.13 11.14 5.83
N ALA A 76 20.31 12.46 5.64
CA ALA A 76 19.21 13.42 5.65
C ALA A 76 18.16 13.16 4.56
N ALA A 77 18.58 12.79 3.35
CA ALA A 77 17.64 12.51 2.26
C ALA A 77 16.73 11.30 2.57
N ALA A 78 17.30 10.22 3.13
CA ALA A 78 16.51 9.06 3.56
C ALA A 78 15.58 9.41 4.74
N LEU A 79 16.02 10.28 5.65
CA LEU A 79 15.17 10.74 6.75
C LEU A 79 13.95 11.53 6.22
N GLU A 80 14.16 12.45 5.28
CA GLU A 80 13.08 13.22 4.66
C GLU A 80 12.06 12.31 3.94
N GLN A 81 12.56 11.33 3.17
CA GLN A 81 11.73 10.31 2.53
C GLN A 81 10.97 9.45 3.57
N GLN A 82 11.59 9.11 4.71
CA GLN A 82 10.94 8.38 5.79
C GLN A 82 9.82 9.18 6.45
N VAL A 83 9.99 10.50 6.61
CA VAL A 83 8.95 11.36 7.19
C VAL A 83 7.71 11.34 6.31
N LEU A 84 7.88 11.45 4.99
CA LEU A 84 6.76 11.33 4.06
C LEU A 84 6.11 9.94 4.14
N MET A 85 6.92 8.88 4.14
CA MET A 85 6.45 7.51 4.26
C MET A 85 5.64 7.29 5.54
N ASN A 86 6.14 7.76 6.68
CA ASN A 86 5.44 7.67 7.97
C ASN A 86 4.08 8.36 7.95
N SER A 87 3.96 9.49 7.24
CA SER A 87 2.69 10.20 7.11
C SER A 87 1.68 9.43 6.24
N LEU A 88 2.15 8.72 5.21
CA LEU A 88 1.32 7.82 4.42
C LEU A 88 0.91 6.60 5.24
N MET A 89 1.85 5.97 5.94
CA MET A 89 1.60 4.81 6.80
C MET A 89 0.58 5.15 7.90
N GLY A 90 0.74 6.29 8.59
CA GLY A 90 -0.18 6.73 9.63
C GLY A 90 -1.60 7.00 9.10
N TRP A 91 -1.71 7.62 7.92
CA TRP A 91 -3.01 7.80 7.29
C TRP A 91 -3.64 6.48 6.86
N PHE A 92 -2.84 5.56 6.30
CA PHE A 92 -3.27 4.24 5.85
C PHE A 92 -3.79 3.40 7.03
N GLU A 93 -3.10 3.46 8.16
CA GLU A 93 -3.53 2.80 9.39
C GLU A 93 -4.93 3.29 9.83
N GLN A 94 -5.11 4.62 9.87
CA GLN A 94 -6.35 5.23 10.35
C GLN A 94 -7.53 5.07 9.38
N HIS A 95 -7.30 5.17 8.08
CA HIS A 95 -8.39 5.28 7.10
C HIS A 95 -8.60 4.02 6.26
N VAL A 96 -7.65 3.09 6.26
CA VAL A 96 -7.74 1.83 5.50
C VAL A 96 -7.68 0.63 6.43
N HIS A 97 -6.59 0.48 7.20
CA HIS A 97 -6.40 -0.69 8.05
C HIS A 97 -7.49 -0.80 9.11
N ALA A 98 -7.74 0.28 9.88
CA ALA A 98 -8.77 0.33 10.90
C ALA A 98 -10.16 -0.10 10.37
N VAL A 99 -10.60 0.45 9.22
CA VAL A 99 -11.90 0.10 8.62
C VAL A 99 -12.01 -1.39 8.27
N LEU A 100 -10.90 -2.01 7.85
CA LEU A 100 -10.87 -3.42 7.50
C LEU A 100 -10.79 -4.35 8.72
N THR A 101 -10.08 -3.95 9.77
CA THR A 101 -9.79 -4.83 10.92
C THR A 101 -10.66 -4.59 12.15
N GLU A 102 -11.26 -3.40 12.30
CA GLU A 102 -12.12 -3.10 13.45
C GLU A 102 -13.31 -4.06 13.54
N GLU A 103 -13.63 -4.43 14.79
CA GLU A 103 -14.81 -5.24 15.07
C GLU A 103 -16.06 -4.52 14.60
N ASN A 104 -16.87 -5.23 13.80
CA ASN A 104 -18.14 -4.75 13.31
C ASN A 104 -19.15 -5.89 13.44
N THR A 105 -20.30 -5.62 14.04
CA THR A 105 -21.34 -6.62 14.30
C THR A 105 -21.78 -7.39 13.06
N ASP A 106 -21.71 -6.75 11.88
CA ASP A 106 -22.23 -7.31 10.63
C ASP A 106 -21.16 -7.99 9.76
N LEU A 107 -19.87 -7.68 9.99
CA LEU A 107 -18.78 -8.12 9.12
C LEU A 107 -17.59 -8.63 9.94
N PRO A 108 -17.03 -9.82 9.63
CA PRO A 108 -15.83 -10.30 10.32
C PRO A 108 -14.61 -9.41 9.99
N PRO A 109 -13.66 -9.24 10.93
CA PRO A 109 -12.40 -8.54 10.68
C PRO A 109 -11.64 -9.12 9.48
N LEU A 110 -11.01 -8.24 8.71
CA LEU A 110 -10.24 -8.59 7.54
C LEU A 110 -8.78 -8.16 7.71
N THR A 111 -7.97 -9.02 8.30
CA THR A 111 -6.52 -8.78 8.42
C THR A 111 -5.83 -8.96 7.07
N PRO A 112 -5.11 -7.95 6.56
CA PRO A 112 -4.31 -8.07 5.35
C PRO A 112 -3.16 -9.06 5.55
N ALA A 113 -2.84 -9.82 4.51
CA ALA A 113 -1.66 -10.69 4.46
C ALA A 113 -0.37 -9.89 4.18
N ALA A 114 -0.49 -8.69 3.61
CA ALA A 114 0.61 -7.75 3.44
C ALA A 114 0.10 -6.33 3.24
N VAL A 115 0.88 -5.35 3.68
CA VAL A 115 0.67 -3.93 3.39
C VAL A 115 1.94 -3.34 2.79
N LEU A 116 1.79 -2.68 1.65
CA LEU A 116 2.87 -2.14 0.83
C LEU A 116 2.71 -0.64 0.68
N TRP A 117 3.76 0.11 0.96
CA TRP A 117 3.82 1.55 0.75
C TRP A 117 4.95 1.89 -0.20
N GLY A 118 4.62 2.56 -1.31
CA GLY A 118 5.59 2.96 -2.33
C GLY A 118 5.80 4.47 -2.36
N LEU A 119 7.05 4.88 -2.55
CA LEU A 119 7.47 6.25 -2.80
C LEU A 119 8.28 6.26 -4.10
N GLY A 120 7.88 7.04 -5.09
CA GLY A 120 8.57 7.06 -6.38
C GLY A 120 8.46 8.39 -7.13
N PRO A 121 9.23 8.54 -8.22
CA PRO A 121 9.31 9.77 -9.01
C PRO A 121 8.06 10.06 -9.86
N SER A 122 7.16 9.12 -10.07
CA SER A 122 5.93 9.32 -10.84
C SER A 122 4.86 8.30 -10.44
N LEU A 123 3.59 8.69 -10.48
CA LEU A 123 2.47 7.74 -10.48
C LEU A 123 1.56 8.08 -11.67
N PRO A 124 1.22 7.13 -12.56
CA PRO A 124 0.19 7.35 -13.56
C PRO A 124 -1.12 7.73 -12.86
N GLY A 125 -1.67 8.90 -13.19
CA GLY A 125 -2.87 9.41 -12.53
C GLY A 125 -2.64 10.03 -11.15
N SER A 126 -1.47 10.64 -10.93
CA SER A 126 -1.21 11.57 -9.80
C SER A 126 -2.32 12.61 -9.72
N LEU A 127 -3.38 12.29 -8.98
CA LEU A 127 -4.41 13.24 -8.64
C LEU A 127 -3.73 14.22 -7.70
N ALA A 128 -3.49 15.44 -8.18
CA ALA A 128 -3.14 16.60 -7.36
C ALA A 128 -4.09 16.75 -6.13
N SER A 129 -5.22 16.04 -6.09
CA SER A 129 -6.22 15.97 -5.03
C SER A 129 -6.63 14.53 -4.62
N SER A 130 -5.71 13.74 -4.04
CA SER A 130 -6.10 12.50 -3.34
C SER A 130 -6.65 12.79 -1.93
N ALA A 131 -7.37 11.82 -1.34
CA ALA A 131 -7.85 11.91 0.04
C ALA A 131 -6.68 12.06 1.04
N TRP A 132 -5.58 11.37 0.79
CA TRP A 132 -4.35 11.49 1.58
C TRP A 132 -3.72 12.88 1.43
N THR A 133 -3.59 13.42 0.22
CA THR A 133 -3.00 14.77 -0.01
C THR A 133 -3.84 15.86 0.66
N THR A 134 -5.17 15.72 0.61
CA THR A 134 -6.12 16.61 1.30
C THR A 134 -6.00 16.51 2.82
N TRP A 135 -5.82 15.29 3.35
CA TRP A 135 -5.57 15.09 4.78
C TRP A 135 -4.22 15.68 5.20
N LEU A 136 -3.15 15.41 4.45
CA LEU A 136 -1.78 15.82 4.76
C LEU A 136 -1.65 17.35 4.82
N SER A 137 -2.26 18.06 3.87
CA SER A 137 -2.26 19.53 3.82
C SER A 137 -3.02 20.18 5.00
N ARG A 138 -4.00 19.48 5.59
CA ARG A 138 -4.74 19.95 6.75
C ARG A 138 -4.03 19.68 8.08
N HIS A 139 -3.25 18.61 8.15
CA HIS A 139 -2.66 18.12 9.41
C HIS A 139 -1.14 18.35 9.50
N SER A 140 -0.49 18.78 8.42
CA SER A 140 0.97 19.01 8.40
C SER A 140 1.36 20.20 7.54
N GLY A 141 2.55 20.74 7.81
CA GLY A 141 3.22 21.74 6.95
C GLY A 141 4.03 21.13 5.80
N LEU A 142 4.01 19.80 5.62
CA LEU A 142 4.79 19.08 4.59
C LEU A 142 4.43 19.54 3.18
N SER A 143 3.22 20.08 3.00
CA SER A 143 2.78 20.69 1.73
C SER A 143 3.59 21.92 1.30
N ARG A 144 4.45 22.45 2.18
CA ARG A 144 5.31 23.63 1.92
C ARG A 144 6.77 23.26 1.63
N VAL A 145 7.13 21.97 1.65
CA VAL A 145 8.51 21.49 1.41
C VAL A 145 8.74 21.37 -0.10
N ALA A 146 9.82 21.93 -0.64
CA ALA A 146 10.08 21.86 -2.08
C ALA A 146 10.21 20.40 -2.57
N GLY A 147 9.59 20.09 -3.72
CA GLY A 147 9.69 18.76 -4.36
C GLY A 147 8.79 17.66 -3.76
N TRP A 148 7.94 17.98 -2.78
CA TRP A 148 7.05 16.98 -2.17
C TRP A 148 5.96 16.47 -3.14
N GLN A 149 5.46 17.33 -4.03
CA GLN A 149 4.58 17.00 -5.16
C GLN A 149 5.37 17.06 -6.47
N LEU A 150 4.93 16.27 -7.45
CA LEU A 150 5.44 16.31 -8.81
C LEU A 150 4.79 17.45 -9.59
N ASP A 151 5.56 18.14 -10.43
CA ASP A 151 5.02 18.90 -11.54
C ASP A 151 4.43 17.91 -12.57
N GLU A 152 3.32 18.27 -13.22
CA GLU A 152 2.51 17.40 -14.09
C GLU A 152 3.21 16.78 -15.32
N SER A 153 4.53 16.90 -15.46
CA SER A 153 5.29 16.44 -16.62
C SER A 153 5.97 15.08 -16.43
N ASP A 154 5.64 14.21 -17.39
CA ASP A 154 6.28 12.96 -17.80
C ASP A 154 6.05 11.69 -16.95
N THR A 155 5.14 10.88 -17.48
CA THR A 155 4.72 9.55 -17.03
C THR A 155 5.67 8.46 -17.52
N GLU A 156 6.41 7.84 -16.59
CA GLU A 156 6.79 6.44 -16.68
C GLU A 156 5.93 5.57 -15.74
N ASP A 157 5.57 4.38 -16.22
CA ASP A 157 4.67 3.41 -15.58
C ASP A 157 5.27 2.81 -14.29
N ALA A 158 5.05 3.47 -13.16
CA ALA A 158 5.44 2.99 -11.82
C ALA A 158 4.40 2.09 -11.13
N SER A 159 3.41 1.57 -11.87
CA SER A 159 2.28 0.80 -11.31
C SER A 159 2.55 -0.70 -11.11
N ALA A 160 3.78 -1.18 -11.32
CA ALA A 160 4.08 -2.59 -11.11
C ALA A 160 4.12 -2.95 -9.62
N LEU A 161 3.35 -3.98 -9.22
CA LEU A 161 3.49 -4.63 -7.92
C LEU A 161 4.94 -5.13 -7.77
N PRO A 162 5.61 -4.85 -6.64
CA PRO A 162 7.00 -5.22 -6.49
C PRO A 162 7.17 -6.74 -6.44
N GLU A 163 8.19 -7.27 -7.14
CA GLU A 163 8.38 -8.71 -7.35
C GLU A 163 8.47 -9.52 -6.04
N PHE A 164 8.94 -8.91 -4.95
CA PHE A 164 9.07 -9.58 -3.66
C PHE A 164 7.73 -10.02 -3.04
N ILE A 165 6.60 -9.46 -3.50
CA ILE A 165 5.27 -9.88 -3.03
C ILE A 165 4.73 -11.08 -3.81
N LEU A 166 5.24 -11.35 -5.01
CA LEU A 166 4.72 -12.41 -5.88
C LEU A 166 4.73 -13.79 -5.20
N PRO A 167 5.77 -14.18 -4.43
CA PRO A 167 5.76 -15.46 -3.71
C PRO A 167 4.67 -15.56 -2.62
N GLN A 168 4.15 -14.43 -2.14
CA GLN A 168 3.13 -14.37 -1.09
C GLN A 168 1.71 -14.32 -1.63
N LEU A 169 1.55 -13.95 -2.90
CA LEU A 169 0.27 -14.03 -3.57
C LEU A 169 -0.06 -15.51 -3.84
N PRO A 170 -1.35 -15.90 -3.80
CA PRO A 170 -1.75 -17.25 -4.16
C PRO A 170 -1.18 -17.58 -5.54
N ALA A 171 -0.23 -18.51 -5.59
CA ALA A 171 0.23 -19.06 -6.85
C ALA A 171 -1.00 -19.73 -7.49
N GLY A 172 -1.51 -19.12 -8.56
CA GLY A 172 -2.67 -19.65 -9.27
C GLY A 172 -2.37 -21.06 -9.74
N ARG A 173 -2.77 -22.08 -8.96
CA ARG A 173 -2.91 -23.43 -9.49
C ARG A 173 -4.11 -23.37 -10.40
N GLY A 174 -3.88 -23.07 -11.68
CA GLY A 174 -4.92 -23.18 -12.68
C GLY A 174 -5.62 -24.52 -12.51
N LEU A 175 -6.94 -24.49 -12.32
CA LEU A 175 -7.74 -25.71 -12.36
C LEU A 175 -7.53 -26.30 -13.75
N THR A 176 -6.70 -27.32 -13.86
CA THR A 176 -6.57 -28.07 -15.10
C THR A 176 -7.97 -28.60 -15.46
N PRO A 177 -8.32 -28.75 -16.74
CA PRO A 177 -9.61 -29.30 -17.16
C PRO A 177 -9.96 -30.62 -16.44
N ARG A 178 -8.95 -31.42 -16.08
CA ARG A 178 -9.11 -32.62 -15.24
C ARG A 178 -9.60 -32.31 -13.82
N GLY A 179 -9.12 -31.26 -13.16
CA GLY A 179 -9.63 -30.85 -11.84
C GLY A 179 -11.08 -30.37 -11.84
N ARG A 180 -11.61 -29.94 -13.00
CA ARG A 180 -13.04 -29.60 -13.16
C ARG A 180 -13.95 -30.80 -13.40
N ALA A 181 -13.42 -31.89 -13.98
CA ALA A 181 -14.19 -33.07 -14.34
C ALA A 181 -14.41 -34.07 -13.19
N TRP A 182 -13.74 -33.88 -12.04
CA TRP A 182 -13.81 -34.76 -10.87
C TRP A 182 -14.47 -34.09 -9.65
N ARG A 183 -15.22 -33.01 -9.85
CA ARG A 183 -16.25 -32.51 -8.92
C ARG A 183 -17.62 -32.84 -9.49
#